data_AF-A0A432T1Q6-F1
#
_entry.id   AF-A0A432T1Q6-F1
#
_cell.length_a   1.000
_cell.length_b   1.000
_cell.length_c   1.000
_cell.angle_alpha   90.00
_cell.angle_beta   90.00
_cell.angle_gamma   90.00
#
_symmetry.space_group_name_H-M   'P 1'
#
loop_
_entity.id
_entity.type
_entity.pdbx_description
1 polymer ?
#
loop_
_entity_poly.entity_id
_entity_poly.type
_entity_poly.pdbx_seq_one_letter_code
_entity_poly.pdbx_strand_id
1 'polypeptide(L)'
;MNMIETVARYKEDFDLFPTDNDKLEYIFDLGKRHTPLAEEEKNSTTYVQGCASDAWLVGECNEGVLVLRAEGTSQMAKGMLTLLLDIFSGR
;
A
#
# COMPACT_ATOMS: atom_id res chain seq x y z
N MET A 1 1.49 16.85 -0.67
CA MET A 1 0.30 16.65 0.16
C MET A 1 0.69 15.97 1.46
N ASN A 2 0.12 16.38 2.58
CA ASN A 2 0.32 15.72 3.88
C ASN A 2 -0.56 14.44 4.00
N MET A 3 -0.40 13.67 5.09
CA MET A 3 -1.08 12.37 5.26
C MET A 3 -2.59 12.52 5.28
N ILE A 4 -3.07 13.56 5.97
CA ILE A 4 -4.48 13.86 6.13
C ILE A 4 -5.10 14.24 4.78
N GLU A 5 -4.40 15.08 4.00
CA GLU A 5 -4.81 15.46 2.64
C GLU A 5 -4.90 14.23 1.71
N THR A 6 -3.93 13.32 1.77
CA THR A 6 -3.94 12.10 0.96
C THR A 6 -5.11 11.18 1.33
N VAL A 7 -5.39 11.00 2.64
CA VAL A 7 -6.54 10.21 3.10
C VAL A 7 -7.86 10.85 2.66
N ALA A 8 -8.00 12.17 2.77
CA ALA A 8 -9.18 12.90 2.33
C ALA A 8 -9.42 12.73 0.83
N ARG A 9 -8.37 12.88 0.00
CA ARG A 9 -8.45 12.64 -1.44
C ARG A 9 -8.93 11.23 -1.75
N TYR A 10 -8.36 10.19 -1.13
CA TYR A 10 -8.83 8.83 -1.35
C TYR A 10 -10.29 8.64 -0.96
N LYS A 11 -10.73 9.22 0.15
CA LYS A 11 -12.14 9.18 0.54
C LYS A 11 -13.03 9.81 -0.53
N GLU A 12 -12.68 11.00 -1.01
CA GLU A 12 -13.41 11.67 -2.09
C GLU A 12 -13.45 10.81 -3.37
N ASP A 13 -12.31 10.24 -3.77
CA ASP A 13 -12.22 9.32 -4.92
C ASP A 13 -13.14 8.09 -4.72
N PHE A 14 -13.15 7.50 -3.52
CA PHE A 14 -13.99 6.34 -3.19
C PHE A 14 -15.49 6.67 -3.16
N ASP A 15 -15.87 7.89 -2.76
CA ASP A 15 -17.25 8.36 -2.69
C ASP A 15 -17.87 8.61 -4.08
N LEU A 16 -17.05 8.73 -5.13
CA LEU A 16 -17.51 8.83 -6.52
C LEU A 16 -18.00 7.50 -7.11
N PHE A 17 -17.61 6.37 -6.52
CA PHE A 17 -17.99 5.06 -7.02
C PHE A 17 -19.41 4.67 -6.56
N PRO A 18 -20.31 4.28 -7.48
CA PRO A 18 -21.71 4.02 -7.15
C PRO A 18 -21.93 2.68 -6.44
N THR A 19 -21.00 1.72 -6.56
CA THR A 19 -21.11 0.41 -5.91
C THR A 19 -19.82 0.03 -5.19
N ASP A 20 -19.92 -0.87 -4.21
CA ASP A 20 -18.75 -1.39 -3.51
C ASP A 20 -17.88 -2.28 -4.42
N ASN A 21 -18.46 -2.89 -5.46
CA ASN A 21 -17.69 -3.64 -6.45
C ASN A 21 -16.74 -2.71 -7.22
N ASP A 22 -17.21 -1.52 -7.61
CA ASP A 22 -16.37 -0.54 -8.30
C ASP A 22 -15.22 -0.04 -7.41
N LYS A 23 -15.45 0.07 -6.10
CA LYS A 23 -14.39 0.39 -5.13
C LYS A 23 -13.33 -0.71 -5.04
N LEU A 24 -13.75 -1.98 -5.07
CA LEU A 24 -12.84 -3.12 -5.10
C LEU A 24 -12.02 -3.14 -6.40
N GLU A 25 -12.66 -2.89 -7.54
CA GLU A 25 -11.98 -2.76 -8.83
C GLU A 25 -10.94 -1.64 -8.82
N TYR A 26 -11.26 -0.50 -8.23
CA TYR A 26 -10.29 0.59 -8.04
C TYR A 26 -9.09 0.15 -7.21
N ILE A 27 -9.29 -0.60 -6.12
CA ILE A 27 -8.17 -1.14 -5.31
C ILE A 27 -7.30 -2.10 -6.15
N PHE A 28 -7.91 -2.95 -6.97
CA PHE A 28 -7.15 -3.82 -7.87
C PHE A 28 -6.38 -3.04 -8.94
N ASP A 29 -6.95 -1.95 -9.44
CA ASP A 29 -6.27 -1.04 -10.37
C ASP A 29 -5.09 -0.33 -9.72
N LEU A 30 -5.21 0.10 -8.45
CA LEU A 30 -4.07 0.60 -7.68
C LEU A 30 -2.96 -0.46 -7.61
N GLY A 31 -3.33 -1.73 -7.42
CA GLY A 31 -2.40 -2.86 -7.39
C GLY A 31 -1.56 -3.04 -8.65
N LYS A 32 -1.97 -2.48 -9.81
CA LYS A 32 -1.15 -2.49 -11.03
C LYS A 32 0.13 -1.65 -10.91
N ARG A 33 0.18 -0.69 -9.97
CA ARG A 33 1.36 0.15 -9.68
C ARG A 33 2.29 -0.46 -8.63
N HIS A 34 1.91 -1.61 -8.08
CA HIS A 34 2.67 -2.30 -7.06
C HIS A 34 4.07 -2.69 -7.58
N THR A 35 5.11 -2.29 -6.84
CA THR A 35 6.51 -2.62 -7.15
C THR A 35 6.99 -3.78 -6.28
N PRO A 36 7.70 -4.77 -6.84
CA PRO A 36 8.28 -5.84 -6.03
C PRO A 36 9.42 -5.33 -5.14
N LEU A 37 9.66 -6.04 -4.05
CA LEU A 37 10.86 -5.94 -3.22
C LEU A 37 11.98 -6.81 -3.78
N ALA A 38 13.23 -6.50 -3.41
CA ALA A 38 14.34 -7.39 -3.69
C ALA A 38 14.22 -8.68 -2.85
N GLU A 39 14.81 -9.78 -3.32
CA GLU A 39 14.63 -11.10 -2.68
C GLU A 39 15.23 -11.14 -1.28
N GLU A 40 16.35 -10.45 -1.04
CA GLU A 40 16.98 -10.31 0.27
C GLU A 40 16.10 -9.58 1.30
N GLU A 41 15.15 -8.78 0.83
CA GLU A 41 14.23 -8.01 1.66
C GLU A 41 13.00 -8.82 2.04
N LYS A 42 12.76 -9.98 1.42
CA LYS A 42 11.63 -10.88 1.72
C LYS A 42 12.05 -11.91 2.77
N ASN A 43 12.26 -11.46 3.99
CA ASN A 43 12.72 -12.29 5.10
C ASN A 43 11.77 -12.22 6.30
N SER A 44 12.06 -13.00 7.35
CA SER A 44 11.19 -13.09 8.53
C SER A 44 11.07 -11.78 9.33
N THR A 45 12.01 -10.86 9.18
CA THR A 45 12.00 -9.56 9.89
C THR A 45 11.03 -8.57 9.25
N THR A 46 10.93 -8.60 7.93
CA THR A 46 10.07 -7.71 7.14
C THR A 46 8.70 -8.32 6.85
N TYR A 47 8.51 -9.61 7.12
CA TYR A 47 7.26 -10.32 6.91
C TYR A 47 6.14 -9.78 7.82
N VAL A 48 4.98 -9.49 7.22
CA VAL A 48 3.80 -8.97 7.92
C VAL A 48 2.93 -10.11 8.42
N GLN A 49 2.85 -10.26 9.74
CA GLN A 49 2.02 -11.28 10.38
C GLN A 49 0.54 -10.87 10.41
N GLY A 50 -0.36 -11.85 10.30
CA GLY A 50 -1.81 -11.64 10.43
C GLY A 50 -2.53 -11.29 9.12
N CYS A 51 -1.83 -11.20 8.00
CA CYS A 51 -2.45 -11.09 6.68
C CYS A 51 -2.95 -12.44 6.17
N ALA A 52 -4.03 -12.45 5.39
CA ALA A 52 -4.57 -13.66 4.76
C ALA A 52 -3.69 -14.19 3.61
N SER A 53 -2.75 -13.38 3.13
CA SER A 53 -1.75 -13.74 2.12
C SER A 53 -0.41 -13.13 2.51
N ASP A 54 0.68 -13.78 2.11
CA ASP A 54 2.03 -13.32 2.43
C ASP A 54 2.26 -11.89 1.94
N ALA A 55 2.88 -11.08 2.81
CA ALA A 55 3.28 -9.72 2.53
C ALA A 55 4.54 -9.35 3.34
N TRP A 56 5.31 -8.40 2.81
CA TRP A 56 6.52 -7.87 3.44
C TRP A 56 6.49 -6.34 3.41
N LEU A 57 7.01 -5.70 4.45
CA LEU A 57 7.13 -4.25 4.58
C LEU A 57 8.54 -3.90 5.05
N VAL A 58 9.20 -3.04 4.30
CA VAL A 58 10.49 -2.44 4.62
C VAL A 58 10.26 -0.97 4.93
N GLY A 59 10.84 -0.50 6.03
CA GLY A 59 10.80 0.90 6.43
C GLY A 59 12.19 1.43 6.74
N GLU A 60 12.52 2.57 6.14
CA GLU A 60 13.78 3.28 6.33
C GLU A 60 13.48 4.73 6.72
N CYS A 61 14.30 5.32 7.59
CA CYS A 61 14.17 6.73 7.96
C CYS A 61 15.42 7.48 7.51
N ASN A 62 15.24 8.33 6.50
CA ASN A 62 16.32 9.09 5.86
C ASN A 62 16.11 10.57 6.14
N GLU A 63 17.00 11.18 6.93
CA GLU A 63 16.95 12.62 7.27
C GLU A 63 15.61 13.06 7.89
N GLY A 64 14.98 12.16 8.66
CA GLY A 64 13.68 12.40 9.29
C GLY A 64 12.47 12.08 8.40
N VAL A 65 12.70 11.59 7.18
CA VAL A 65 11.67 11.15 6.23
C VAL A 65 11.56 9.63 6.25
N LEU A 66 10.37 9.12 6.57
CA LEU A 66 10.01 7.71 6.50
C LEU A 66 9.76 7.28 5.06
N VAL A 67 10.56 6.34 4.56
CA VAL A 67 10.40 5.69 3.27
C VAL A 67 9.96 4.25 3.49
N LEU A 68 8.77 3.92 3.00
CA LEU A 68 8.21 2.59 3.05
C LEU A 68 8.22 1.95 1.66
N ARG A 69 8.51 0.64 1.63
CA ARG A 69 8.36 -0.23 0.45
C ARG A 69 7.72 -1.54 0.91
N ALA A 70 6.85 -2.11 0.10
CA ALA A 70 6.13 -3.32 0.48
C ALA A 70 5.85 -4.21 -0.72
N GLU A 71 5.80 -5.51 -0.48
CA GLU A 71 5.33 -6.49 -1.46
C GLU A 71 4.22 -7.37 -0.88
N GLY A 72 3.13 -7.55 -1.62
CA GLY A 72 2.06 -8.49 -1.31
C GLY A 72 1.89 -9.54 -2.40
N THR A 73 1.52 -10.76 -2.02
CA THR A 73 1.37 -11.89 -2.98
C THR A 73 0.02 -11.91 -3.68
N SER A 74 -1.07 -11.58 -2.98
CA SER A 74 -2.42 -11.54 -3.56
C SER A 74 -2.73 -10.21 -4.25
N GLN A 75 -3.64 -10.21 -5.23
CA GLN A 75 -4.07 -9.00 -5.93
C GLN A 75 -4.64 -7.95 -4.96
N MET A 76 -5.42 -8.40 -3.97
CA MET A 76 -5.95 -7.51 -2.94
C MET A 76 -4.85 -6.92 -2.06
N ALA A 77 -3.88 -7.73 -1.63
CA ALA A 77 -2.76 -7.24 -0.84
C ALA A 77 -1.94 -6.19 -1.63
N LYS A 78 -1.70 -6.40 -2.93
CA LYS A 78 -0.99 -5.44 -3.78
C LYS A 78 -1.70 -4.09 -3.86
N GLY A 79 -3.02 -4.11 -4.02
CA GLY A 79 -3.84 -2.90 -4.03
C GLY A 79 -3.81 -2.14 -2.70
N MET A 80 -4.05 -2.85 -1.60
CA MET A 80 -4.06 -2.26 -0.26
C MET A 80 -2.69 -1.71 0.15
N LEU A 81 -1.60 -2.43 -0.16
CA LEU A 81 -0.24 -1.95 0.09
C LEU A 81 0.08 -0.71 -0.75
N THR A 82 -0.31 -0.68 -2.02
CA THR A 82 -0.12 0.52 -2.86
C THR A 82 -0.80 1.75 -2.26
N LEU A 83 -2.03 1.59 -1.76
CA LEU A 83 -2.76 2.67 -1.09
C LEU A 83 -2.09 3.09 0.24
N LEU A 84 -1.64 2.12 1.05
CA LEU A 84 -0.91 2.38 2.29
C LEU A 84 0.37 3.17 2.02
N LEU A 85 1.16 2.74 1.04
CA LEU A 85 2.41 3.40 0.68
C LEU A 85 2.17 4.85 0.23
N ASP A 86 1.13 5.13 -0.57
CA ASP A 86 0.77 6.51 -0.97
C ASP A 86 0.38 7.38 0.23
N ILE A 87 -0.31 6.80 1.22
CA ILE A 87 -0.75 7.53 2.41
C ILE A 87 0.42 7.83 3.34
N PHE A 88 1.33 6.88 3.59
CA PHE A 88 2.28 6.96 4.69
C PHE A 88 3.74 7.16 4.29
N SER A 89 4.15 6.77 3.07
CA SER A 89 5.56 6.87 2.63
C SER A 89 5.94 8.28 2.17
N GLY A 90 7.22 8.62 2.27
CA GLY A 90 7.78 9.89 1.80
C GLY A 90 7.48 11.09 2.70
N ARG A 91 7.36 10.86 4.01
CA ARG A 91 6.95 11.86 4.99
C ARG A 91 7.89 11.96 6.16
#